data_AF-W2L9G8-F1
#
_entry.id   AF-W2L9G8-F1
#
_cell.length_a   1.000
_cell.length_b   1.000
_cell.length_c   1.000
_cell.angle_alpha   90.00
_cell.angle_beta   90.00
_cell.angle_gamma   90.00
#
_symmetry.space_group_name_H-M   'P 1'
#
loop_
_entity.id
_entity.type
_entity.pdbx_description
1 polymer ?
#
loop_
_entity_poly.entity_id
_entity_poly.type
_entity_poly.pdbx_seq_one_letter_code
_entity_poly.pdbx_strand_id
1 'polypeptide(L)' 'QLTDPARAALNDGNNFEKAKVPFSDEHYEDHLDKAWPL' A
#
# COMPACT_ATOMS: atom_id res chain seq x y z
N GLN A 1 -4.48 11.79 10.09
CA GLN A 1 -5.01 10.52 9.55
C GLN A 1 -5.56 10.78 8.16
N LEU A 2 -5.48 9.80 7.26
CA LEU A 2 -6.03 9.93 5.91
C LEU A 2 -7.56 9.92 5.94
N THR A 3 -8.18 10.62 5.00
CA THR A 3 -9.61 10.51 4.73
C THR A 3 -9.89 9.21 3.97
N ASP A 4 -11.14 8.74 3.99
CA ASP A 4 -11.52 7.54 3.24
C ASP A 4 -11.25 7.66 1.73
N PRO A 5 -11.52 8.80 1.05
CA PRO A 5 -11.13 8.97 -0.35
C PRO A 5 -9.63 8.91 -0.60
N ALA A 6 -8.81 9.46 0.32
CA ALA A 6 -7.36 9.38 0.19
C ALA A 6 -6.86 7.95 0.36
N ARG A 7 -7.42 7.19 1.31
CA ARG A 7 -7.12 5.75 1.46
C ARG A 7 -7.53 4.96 0.21
N ALA A 8 -8.73 5.21 -0.33
CA ALA A 8 -9.20 4.55 -1.55
C ALA A 8 -8.30 4.84 -2.76
N ALA A 9 -7.86 6.09 -2.94
CA ALA A 9 -6.94 6.46 -4.02
C ALA A 9 -5.58 5.76 -3.91
N LEU A 10 -5.06 5.58 -2.68
CA LEU A 10 -3.81 4.87 -2.42
C LEU A 10 -3.92 3.35 -2.57
N ASN A 11 -5.13 2.80 -2.40
CA ASN A 11 -5.42 1.38 -2.58
C ASN A 11 -5.71 0.98 -4.04
N ASP A 12 -6.02 1.92 -4.92
CA ASP A 12 -6.25 1.62 -6.34
C ASP A 12 -4.91 1.47 -7.08
N GLY A 13 -4.54 0.21 -7.35
CA GLY A 13 -3.30 -0.15 -8.04
C GLY A 13 -3.17 0.43 -9.46
N ASN A 14 -4.25 0.89 -10.09
CA ASN A 14 -4.17 1.52 -11.41
C ASN A 14 -3.62 2.95 -11.36
N ASN A 15 -3.61 3.60 -10.18
CA ASN A 15 -3.18 4.98 -10.03
C ASN A 15 -1.65 5.18 -10.10
N PHE A 16 -0.88 4.09 -10.03
CA PHE A 16 0.58 4.14 -9.88
C PHE A 16 1.35 3.40 -10.97
N GLU A 17 0.68 3.00 -12.06
CA GLU A 17 1.26 2.26 -13.19
C GLU A 17 2.03 1.00 -12.75
N LYS A 18 3.35 1.10 -12.63
CA LYS A 18 4.25 0.01 -12.21
C LYS A 18 4.70 0.14 -10.74
N ALA A 19 4.50 1.30 -10.13
CA ALA A 19 4.81 1.53 -8.73
C ALA A 19 3.72 0.92 -7.84
N LYS A 20 4.12 0.46 -6.65
CA LYS A 20 3.22 -0.12 -5.65
C LYS A 20 3.26 0.73 -4.40
N VAL A 21 2.10 0.98 -3.82
CA VAL A 21 1.99 1.68 -2.53
C VAL A 21 2.27 0.66 -1.41
N PRO A 22 3.40 0.74 -0.69
CA PRO A 22 3.83 -0.34 0.21
C PRO A 22 2.94 -0.50 1.46
N PHE A 23 2.07 0.46 1.73
CA PHE A 23 1.17 0.48 2.87
C PHE A 23 -0.32 0.47 2.45
N SER A 24 -0.62 0.18 1.17
CA SER A 24 -2.00 -0.10 0.77
C SER A 24 -2.49 -1.38 1.46
N ASP A 25 -3.81 -1.54 1.53
CA ASP A 25 -4.43 -2.72 2.15
C ASP A 25 -3.97 -4.02 1.45
N GLU A 26 -3.67 -3.98 0.15
CA GLU A 26 -3.15 -5.12 -0.63
C GLU A 26 -1.69 -5.46 -0.31
N HIS A 27 -0.88 -4.48 0.11
CA HIS A 27 0.58 -4.64 0.14
C HIS A 27 1.19 -4.59 1.55
N TYR A 28 0.43 -4.14 2.54
CA TYR A 28 0.94 -3.89 3.89
C TYR A 28 1.55 -5.14 4.54
N GLU A 29 0.82 -6.25 4.61
CA GLU A 29 1.31 -7.49 5.25
C GLU A 29 2.52 -8.08 4.51
N ASP A 30 2.48 -8.11 3.18
CA ASP A 30 3.59 -8.56 2.34
C ASP A 30 4.88 -7.75 2.56
N HIS A 31 4.76 -6.44 2.76
CA HIS A 31 5.91 -5.58 3.03
C HIS A 31 6.39 -5.72 4.48
N LEU A 32 5.50 -5.99 5.44
CA LEU A 32 5.90 -6.28 6.82
C LEU A 32 6.70 -7.57 6.91
N ASP A 33 6.25 -8.65 6.27
CA ASP A 33 6.96 -9.93 6.24
C ASP A 33 8.37 -9.78 5.65
N LYS A 34 8.48 -9.08 4.51
CA LYS A 34 9.77 -8.80 3.85
C LYS A 34 10.70 -7.88 4.66
N ALA A 35 10.14 -6.99 5.45
CA ALA A 35 10.90 -6.05 6.26
C ALA A 35 11.33 -6.64 7.61
N TRP A 36 10.89 -7.86 7.95
CA TRP A 36 11.23 -8.48 9.22
C TRP A 36 12.75 -8.69 9.34
N PRO A 37 13.41 -8.05 10.33
CA PRO A 37 14.83 -8.22 10.51
C PRO A 37 15.12 -9.62 11.06
N LEU A 38 16.08 -10.33 10.42
CA LEU A 38 16.61 -11.61 10.90
C LEU A 38 17.36 -11.45 12.23
#